data_AF-A0A401YM09-F1
#
_entry.id   AF-A0A401YM09-F1
#
_cell.length_a   1.000
_cell.length_b   1.000
_cell.length_c   1.000
_cell.angle_alpha   90.00
_cell.angle_beta   90.00
_cell.angle_gamma   90.00
#
_symmetry.space_group_name_H-M   'P 1'
#
loop_
_entity.id
_entity.type
_entity.pdbx_description
1 polymer ?
#
loop_
_entity_poly.entity_id
_entity_poly.type
_entity_poly.pdbx_seq_one_letter_code
_entity_poly.pdbx_strand_id
1 'polypeptide(L)'
;MSEAPVEKWHLAMLRVRLDLGRASPIATVELLGFPPEGPTPKGPRTYWRGDFDYGGFGLSEGVEPPCDPTVPDDLVEGVVGCLSAEFPADTALWLRLVPPYGHLGGVPWEGALVAAAGRPLVRVPDRLPPGSDPGRMWTVAVALSTAPDAPWVAGYLSAFVASLRACVAGRVDVHVFTERGGEQALRALLSTGRDGDLIHVHDPDGARRYARSGPPRPDGPGPATGPPLWGNWIAGGLDGKAVRALHIVTDGTFDGIRPVLSVNPDPATGTDRSTRAFVTADRVRRLADRVGATVLSLGSPPDNPCDSAIRMMADHIGLRRAGPTFYSSVARDPAGYALAQAHAFIAGEPGTVPIPRDPSLFVHLQPEFVGAALRDAWPDPEAPGMSWLSGRAPIADSRSSTEVLPHALGMAGGDEITARYANADSVPMWVASSTRYIENQVASLVRTAGVPGETPAAKQAYDLGVGQAIAELRALVDERIRET
;
A
#
# COMPACT_ATOMS: atom_id res chain seq x y z
N MET A 1 -17.74 7.04 8.11
CA MET A 1 -16.59 6.93 7.18
C MET A 1 -17.11 6.36 5.87
N SER A 2 -16.76 6.98 4.75
CA SER A 2 -17.58 6.99 3.54
C SER A 2 -17.51 5.67 2.75
N GLU A 3 -18.66 5.02 2.57
CA GLU A 3 -18.89 4.03 1.50
C GLU A 3 -18.89 4.69 0.11
N ALA A 4 -18.81 6.03 0.06
CA ALA A 4 -18.86 6.84 -1.15
C ALA A 4 -17.90 6.43 -2.29
N PRO A 5 -16.64 6.00 -2.06
CA PRO A 5 -15.81 5.51 -3.16
C PRO A 5 -16.40 4.25 -3.79
N VAL A 6 -16.94 3.36 -2.96
CA VAL A 6 -17.37 2.03 -3.41
C VAL A 6 -18.68 2.14 -4.17
N GLU A 7 -19.55 3.05 -3.73
CA GLU A 7 -20.73 3.47 -4.46
C GLU A 7 -20.37 4.15 -5.79
N LYS A 8 -19.47 5.15 -5.76
CA LYS A 8 -19.04 5.88 -6.97
C LYS A 8 -18.47 4.96 -8.05
N TRP A 9 -17.78 3.90 -7.65
CA TRP A 9 -17.04 3.01 -8.53
C TRP A 9 -17.74 1.67 -8.77
N HIS A 10 -18.98 1.51 -8.27
CA HIS A 10 -19.80 0.31 -8.42
C HIS A 10 -19.07 -1.01 -8.07
N LEU A 11 -18.35 -1.06 -6.95
CA LEU A 11 -17.45 -2.18 -6.64
C LEU A 11 -18.19 -3.40 -6.05
N ALA A 12 -17.75 -4.62 -6.40
CA ALA A 12 -18.08 -5.82 -5.63
C ALA A 12 -17.24 -5.81 -4.34
N MET A 13 -17.89 -5.57 -3.19
CA MET A 13 -17.20 -5.39 -1.91
C MET A 13 -17.48 -6.52 -0.93
N LEU A 14 -16.43 -7.09 -0.35
CA LEU A 14 -16.51 -7.88 0.87
C LEU A 14 -16.31 -6.96 2.09
N ARG A 15 -17.39 -6.59 2.76
CA ARG A 15 -17.37 -5.76 3.98
C ARG A 15 -17.27 -6.64 5.22
N VAL A 16 -16.29 -6.39 6.07
CA VAL A 16 -16.07 -7.13 7.32
C VAL A 16 -16.17 -6.18 8.50
N ARG A 17 -17.02 -6.50 9.47
CA ARG A 17 -17.25 -5.71 10.70
C ARG A 17 -17.06 -6.60 11.91
N LEU A 18 -16.33 -6.13 12.92
CA LEU A 18 -16.15 -6.85 14.17
C LEU A 18 -17.13 -6.30 15.23
N ASP A 19 -18.01 -7.16 15.73
CA ASP A 19 -18.90 -6.88 16.84
C ASP A 19 -18.26 -7.34 18.16
N LEU A 20 -17.84 -6.38 18.97
CA LEU A 20 -17.25 -6.58 20.30
C LEU A 20 -18.30 -6.52 21.43
N GLY A 21 -19.58 -6.33 21.11
CA GLY A 21 -20.66 -6.21 22.10
C GLY A 21 -21.15 -7.55 22.64
N ARG A 22 -20.68 -8.66 22.07
CA ARG A 22 -21.07 -10.04 22.43
C ARG A 22 -20.05 -10.67 23.36
N ALA A 23 -20.46 -11.75 24.03
CA ALA A 23 -19.59 -12.52 24.92
C ALA A 23 -18.40 -13.17 24.19
N SER A 24 -18.59 -13.51 22.91
CA SER A 24 -17.54 -13.89 21.96
C SER A 24 -17.61 -12.91 20.79
N PRO A 25 -16.51 -12.24 20.38
CA PRO A 25 -16.51 -11.35 19.23
C PRO A 25 -16.93 -12.07 17.95
N ILE A 26 -17.79 -11.40 17.17
CA ILE A 26 -18.30 -11.92 15.91
C ILE A 26 -17.83 -11.02 14.77
N ALA A 27 -17.26 -11.62 13.73
CA ALA A 27 -17.03 -10.96 12.45
C ALA A 27 -18.25 -11.15 11.55
N THR A 28 -19.01 -10.08 11.32
CA THR A 28 -20.04 -10.05 10.28
C THR A 28 -19.37 -9.74 8.93
N VAL A 29 -19.60 -10.61 7.96
CA VAL A 29 -19.05 -10.52 6.60
C VAL A 29 -20.20 -10.39 5.62
N GLU A 30 -20.15 -9.37 4.76
CA GLU A 30 -21.21 -9.08 3.79
C GLU A 30 -20.59 -8.90 2.40
N LEU A 31 -21.09 -9.63 1.41
CA LEU A 31 -20.80 -9.36 0.00
C LEU A 31 -21.83 -8.38 -0.53
N LEU A 32 -21.36 -7.19 -0.84
CA LEU A 32 -22.15 -6.08 -1.36
C LEU A 32 -21.82 -5.85 -2.83
N GLY A 33 -22.82 -5.41 -3.58
CA GLY A 33 -22.62 -4.85 -4.92
C GLY A 33 -23.49 -3.63 -5.13
N PHE A 34 -23.10 -2.82 -6.09
CA PHE A 34 -23.74 -1.55 -6.42
C PHE A 34 -24.21 -1.65 -7.87
N PRO A 35 -25.34 -2.33 -8.13
CA PRO A 35 -25.86 -2.45 -9.48
C PRO A 35 -26.04 -1.05 -10.10
N PRO A 36 -25.95 -0.93 -11.43
CA PRO A 36 -26.05 0.35 -12.10
C PRO A 36 -27.46 0.89 -11.87
N GLU A 37 -27.60 2.21 -11.78
CA GLU A 37 -28.89 2.81 -11.54
C GLU A 37 -29.87 2.45 -12.66
N GLY A 38 -30.98 1.80 -12.31
CA GLY A 38 -32.22 1.93 -13.07
C GLY A 38 -32.79 3.34 -12.91
N PRO A 39 -34.02 3.64 -13.34
CA PRO A 39 -34.64 4.96 -13.19
C PRO A 39 -34.81 5.46 -11.73
N THR A 40 -34.42 4.66 -10.74
CA THR A 40 -34.35 5.03 -9.32
C THR A 40 -33.00 4.57 -8.74
N PRO A 41 -32.25 5.45 -8.04
CA PRO A 41 -31.04 5.06 -7.32
C PRO A 41 -31.38 3.98 -6.29
N LYS A 42 -30.84 2.78 -6.48
CA LYS A 42 -30.90 1.72 -5.47
C LYS A 42 -29.55 1.73 -4.76
N GLY A 43 -29.57 1.94 -3.44
CA GLY A 43 -28.38 1.85 -2.60
C GLY A 43 -27.72 0.46 -2.66
N PRO A 44 -26.68 0.20 -1.85
CA PRO A 44 -25.95 -1.07 -1.86
C PRO A 44 -26.90 -2.27 -1.71
N ARG A 45 -26.74 -3.27 -2.59
CA ARG A 45 -27.42 -4.56 -2.46
C ARG A 45 -26.51 -5.54 -1.73
N THR A 46 -27.03 -6.17 -0.68
CA THR A 46 -26.36 -7.31 -0.03
C THR A 46 -26.73 -8.58 -0.77
N TYR A 47 -25.73 -9.27 -1.32
CA TYR A 47 -25.91 -10.52 -2.06
C TYR A 47 -25.70 -11.74 -1.15
N TRP A 48 -24.77 -11.64 -0.21
CA TRP A 48 -24.50 -12.69 0.76
C TRP A 48 -24.07 -12.09 2.10
N ARG A 49 -24.41 -12.77 3.19
CA ARG A 49 -24.03 -12.37 4.56
C ARG A 49 -23.79 -13.60 5.42
N GLY A 50 -22.72 -13.57 6.21
CA GLY A 50 -22.42 -14.58 7.23
C GLY A 50 -21.87 -13.92 8.50
N ASP A 51 -22.09 -14.58 9.64
CA ASP A 51 -21.54 -14.20 10.94
C ASP A 51 -20.59 -15.32 11.39
N PHE A 52 -19.34 -14.96 11.72
CA PHE A 52 -18.28 -15.90 12.05
C PHE A 52 -17.67 -15.57 13.41
N ASP A 53 -17.44 -16.60 14.24
CA ASP A 53 -16.70 -16.42 15.48
C ASP A 53 -15.29 -15.91 15.19
N TYR A 54 -14.81 -14.95 15.99
CA TYR A 54 -13.45 -14.42 15.85
C TYR A 54 -12.38 -15.52 15.99
N GLY A 55 -12.64 -16.51 16.85
CA GLY A 55 -11.85 -17.74 16.97
C GLY A 55 -11.79 -18.60 15.70
N GLY A 56 -12.81 -18.53 14.84
CA GLY A 56 -12.84 -19.23 13.55
C GLY A 56 -11.76 -18.76 12.58
N PHE A 57 -11.23 -17.55 12.78
CA PHE A 57 -10.10 -17.01 12.01
C PHE A 57 -8.74 -17.39 12.61
N GLY A 58 -8.69 -18.25 13.62
CA GLY A 58 -7.49 -18.53 14.40
C GLY A 58 -7.05 -17.35 15.28
N LEU A 59 -7.98 -16.45 15.62
CA LEU A 59 -7.71 -15.26 16.43
C LEU A 59 -8.24 -15.43 17.85
N SER A 60 -7.48 -15.01 18.86
CA SER A 60 -7.92 -15.01 20.25
C SER A 60 -8.37 -13.61 20.69
N GLU A 61 -9.23 -13.53 21.70
CA GLU A 61 -9.68 -12.27 22.31
C GLU A 61 -8.59 -11.57 23.13
N GLY A 62 -7.47 -12.26 23.37
CA GLY A 62 -6.37 -11.80 24.20
C GLY A 62 -5.40 -10.85 23.52
N VAL A 63 -4.35 -10.50 24.27
CA VAL A 63 -3.19 -9.73 23.77
C VAL A 63 -2.19 -10.62 23.03
N GLU A 64 -2.46 -11.92 22.93
CA GLU A 64 -1.59 -12.87 22.26
C GLU A 64 -1.62 -12.61 20.75
N PRO A 65 -0.45 -12.37 20.13
CA PRO A 65 -0.39 -12.16 18.70
C PRO A 65 -0.80 -13.42 17.92
N PRO A 66 -1.53 -13.27 16.80
CA PRO A 66 -1.92 -14.42 16.00
C PRO A 66 -0.72 -14.96 15.21
N CYS A 67 -0.39 -16.23 15.39
CA CYS A 67 0.70 -16.87 14.64
C CYS A 67 0.24 -17.37 13.27
N ASP A 68 -0.95 -18.00 13.20
CA ASP A 68 -1.43 -18.66 11.99
C ASP A 68 -2.92 -18.36 11.71
N PRO A 69 -3.29 -17.09 11.46
CA PRO A 69 -4.67 -16.75 11.16
C PRO A 69 -5.11 -17.37 9.83
N THR A 70 -6.39 -17.76 9.75
CA THR A 70 -7.00 -18.38 8.57
C THR A 70 -8.33 -17.72 8.23
N VAL A 71 -8.84 -17.97 7.03
CA VAL A 71 -10.23 -17.62 6.65
C VAL A 71 -11.07 -18.90 6.81
N PRO A 72 -12.23 -18.86 7.48
CA PRO A 72 -13.13 -20.02 7.58
C PRO A 72 -13.55 -20.56 6.21
N ASP A 73 -13.58 -21.89 6.06
CA ASP A 73 -13.89 -22.54 4.77
C ASP A 73 -15.33 -22.26 4.31
N ASP A 74 -16.28 -22.21 5.24
CA ASP A 74 -17.68 -21.90 4.99
C ASP A 74 -17.89 -20.43 4.55
N LEU A 75 -17.05 -19.50 5.04
CA LEU A 75 -16.97 -18.14 4.52
C LEU A 75 -16.53 -18.17 3.05
N VAL A 76 -15.43 -18.89 2.74
CA VAL A 76 -14.88 -18.97 1.39
C VAL A 76 -15.92 -19.56 0.43
N GLU A 77 -16.55 -20.68 0.80
CA GLU A 77 -17.60 -21.34 0.01
C GLU A 77 -18.78 -20.39 -0.26
N GLY A 78 -19.29 -19.74 0.77
CA GLY A 78 -20.41 -18.80 0.66
C GLY A 78 -20.11 -17.62 -0.26
N VAL A 79 -18.93 -17.01 -0.11
CA VAL A 79 -18.49 -15.87 -0.94
C VAL A 79 -18.25 -16.31 -2.38
N VAL A 80 -17.55 -17.42 -2.62
CA VAL A 80 -17.23 -17.91 -3.97
C VAL A 80 -18.48 -18.36 -4.73
N GLY A 81 -19.39 -19.06 -4.05
CA GLY A 81 -20.68 -19.46 -4.60
C GLY A 81 -21.50 -18.25 -5.05
N CYS A 82 -21.57 -17.22 -4.19
CA CYS A 82 -22.26 -15.98 -4.53
C CYS A 82 -21.57 -15.21 -5.67
N LEU A 83 -20.24 -15.10 -5.67
CA LEU A 83 -19.49 -14.43 -6.73
C LEU A 83 -19.72 -15.10 -8.10
N SER A 84 -19.75 -16.42 -8.13
CA SER A 84 -19.94 -17.19 -9.36
C SER A 84 -21.37 -17.06 -9.91
N ALA A 85 -22.36 -16.94 -9.03
CA ALA A 85 -23.76 -16.80 -9.41
C ALA A 85 -24.13 -15.37 -9.84
N GLU A 86 -23.60 -14.36 -9.15
CA GLU A 86 -24.12 -12.98 -9.23
C GLU A 86 -23.17 -11.99 -9.92
N PHE A 87 -21.90 -12.34 -10.14
CA PHE A 87 -20.87 -11.42 -10.65
C PHE A 87 -20.08 -12.01 -11.83
N PRO A 88 -19.74 -11.21 -12.86
CA PRO A 88 -18.87 -11.62 -13.97
C PRO A 88 -17.52 -12.20 -13.53
N ALA A 89 -16.97 -13.13 -14.30
CA ALA A 89 -15.75 -13.88 -13.96
C ALA A 89 -14.48 -13.01 -13.79
N ASP A 90 -14.47 -11.82 -14.37
CA ASP A 90 -13.38 -10.84 -14.33
C ASP A 90 -13.53 -9.78 -13.22
N THR A 91 -14.64 -9.79 -12.48
CA THR A 91 -14.88 -8.82 -11.41
C THR A 91 -13.85 -8.98 -10.29
N ALA A 92 -13.11 -7.91 -9.99
CA ALA A 92 -12.24 -7.84 -8.83
C ALA A 92 -13.06 -7.73 -7.53
N LEU A 93 -12.66 -8.47 -6.50
CA LEU A 93 -13.26 -8.40 -5.17
C LEU A 93 -12.55 -7.33 -4.33
N TRP A 94 -13.32 -6.46 -3.68
CA TRP A 94 -12.81 -5.39 -2.84
C TRP A 94 -13.04 -5.68 -1.35
N LEU A 95 -11.99 -5.97 -0.60
CA LEU A 95 -12.06 -6.17 0.83
C LEU A 95 -12.08 -4.82 1.58
N ARG A 96 -13.10 -4.65 2.42
CA ARG A 96 -13.22 -3.52 3.34
C ARG A 96 -13.33 -4.01 4.77
N LEU A 97 -12.28 -3.79 5.54
CA LEU A 97 -12.29 -4.00 6.99
C LEU A 97 -12.76 -2.72 7.67
N VAL A 98 -13.88 -2.78 8.40
CA VAL A 98 -14.49 -1.61 9.06
C VAL A 98 -13.92 -1.46 10.46
N PRO A 99 -13.23 -0.34 10.79
CA PRO A 99 -12.69 -0.14 12.14
C PRO A 99 -13.79 -0.06 13.22
N PRO A 100 -13.56 -0.61 14.42
CA PRO A 100 -12.42 -1.46 14.79
C PRO A 100 -12.59 -2.89 14.22
N TYR A 101 -11.49 -3.51 13.76
CA TYR A 101 -11.49 -4.88 13.23
C TYR A 101 -10.38 -5.77 13.83
N GLY A 102 -9.71 -5.32 14.90
CA GLY A 102 -8.70 -6.10 15.61
C GLY A 102 -7.59 -6.62 14.69
N HIS A 103 -7.31 -7.93 14.79
CA HIS A 103 -6.28 -8.62 14.02
C HIS A 103 -6.76 -9.13 12.65
N LEU A 104 -8.01 -8.87 12.23
CA LEU A 104 -8.53 -9.31 10.93
C LEU A 104 -7.75 -8.74 9.73
N GLY A 105 -7.02 -7.63 9.91
CA GLY A 105 -6.10 -7.08 8.91
C GLY A 105 -4.90 -7.99 8.61
N GLY A 106 -4.55 -8.87 9.55
CA GLY A 106 -3.46 -9.84 9.44
C GLY A 106 -3.86 -11.19 8.84
N VAL A 107 -5.16 -11.45 8.67
CA VAL A 107 -5.66 -12.71 8.07
C VAL A 107 -5.26 -12.77 6.59
N PRO A 108 -4.81 -13.93 6.07
CA PRO A 108 -4.40 -14.12 4.68
C PRO A 108 -5.59 -14.31 3.75
N TRP A 109 -6.45 -13.28 3.65
CA TRP A 109 -7.65 -13.27 2.82
C TRP A 109 -7.39 -13.66 1.37
N GLU A 110 -6.28 -13.19 0.80
CA GLU A 110 -5.88 -13.50 -0.57
C GLU A 110 -5.55 -14.98 -0.76
N GLY A 111 -4.89 -15.61 0.23
CA GLY A 111 -4.55 -17.02 0.18
C GLY A 111 -5.78 -17.92 0.05
N ALA A 112 -6.89 -17.55 0.69
CA ALA A 112 -8.13 -18.29 0.66
C ALA A 112 -9.02 -17.88 -0.53
N LEU A 113 -9.31 -16.58 -0.68
CA LEU A 113 -10.31 -16.09 -1.64
C LEU A 113 -9.78 -16.01 -3.07
N VAL A 114 -8.53 -15.61 -3.29
CA VAL A 114 -7.99 -15.54 -4.67
C VAL A 114 -7.80 -16.94 -5.23
N ALA A 115 -7.28 -17.86 -4.42
CA ALA A 115 -7.11 -19.25 -4.82
C ALA A 115 -8.44 -19.93 -5.16
N ALA A 116 -9.50 -19.68 -4.39
CA ALA A 116 -10.81 -20.30 -4.61
C ALA A 116 -11.64 -19.61 -5.70
N ALA A 117 -11.60 -18.27 -5.79
CA ALA A 117 -12.42 -17.52 -6.75
C ALA A 117 -11.76 -17.33 -8.12
N GLY A 118 -10.41 -17.41 -8.21
CA GLY A 118 -9.66 -17.08 -9.42
C GLY A 118 -9.74 -15.59 -9.81
N ARG A 119 -10.11 -14.72 -8.87
CA ARG A 119 -10.36 -13.29 -9.06
C ARG A 119 -9.37 -12.45 -8.26
N PRO A 120 -8.96 -11.25 -8.75
CA PRO A 120 -8.13 -10.35 -7.97
C PRO A 120 -8.84 -9.93 -6.68
N LEU A 121 -8.08 -9.86 -5.57
CA LEU A 121 -8.54 -9.31 -4.29
C LEU A 121 -7.78 -8.03 -3.99
N VAL A 122 -8.51 -6.93 -3.84
CA VAL A 122 -7.96 -5.59 -3.56
C VAL A 122 -8.53 -5.09 -2.24
N ARG A 123 -7.75 -4.36 -1.44
CA ARG A 123 -8.21 -3.70 -0.22
C ARG A 123 -8.55 -2.24 -0.48
N VAL A 124 -9.64 -1.77 0.13
CA VAL A 124 -10.13 -0.40 -0.03
C VAL A 124 -9.38 0.54 0.95
N PRO A 125 -8.59 1.52 0.46
CA PRO A 125 -7.94 2.51 1.33
C PRO A 125 -8.95 3.52 1.91
N ASP A 126 -8.63 4.17 3.04
CA ASP A 126 -9.43 5.29 3.57
C ASP A 126 -9.15 6.56 2.78
N ARG A 127 -9.69 6.61 1.55
CA ARG A 127 -9.69 7.68 0.54
C ARG A 127 -8.58 8.72 0.66
N LEU A 128 -7.58 8.58 -0.19
CA LEU A 128 -6.53 9.55 -0.47
C LEU A 128 -6.42 9.61 -1.99
N PRO A 129 -6.16 10.78 -2.60
CA PRO A 129 -5.92 10.83 -4.03
C PRO A 129 -4.78 9.86 -4.40
N PRO A 130 -4.79 9.29 -5.62
CA PRO A 130 -3.60 8.62 -6.11
C PRO A 130 -2.45 9.61 -6.00
N GLY A 131 -1.32 9.13 -5.51
CA GLY A 131 -0.14 9.97 -5.45
C GLY A 131 0.34 10.33 -6.83
N SER A 132 0.90 11.52 -6.98
CA SER A 132 1.65 11.93 -8.17
C SER A 132 2.73 10.90 -8.54
N ASP A 133 2.82 10.51 -9.81
CA ASP A 133 3.83 9.55 -10.30
C ASP A 133 4.82 10.23 -11.25
N PRO A 134 5.82 10.96 -10.71
CA PRO A 134 6.70 11.75 -11.56
C PRO A 134 7.89 10.93 -12.08
N GLY A 135 8.47 11.35 -13.21
CA GLY A 135 9.62 10.72 -13.88
C GLY A 135 9.22 9.72 -14.98
N ARG A 136 10.19 9.15 -15.70
CA ARG A 136 9.99 8.07 -16.68
C ARG A 136 10.66 6.74 -16.29
N MET A 137 11.62 6.80 -15.37
CA MET A 137 12.35 5.63 -14.91
C MET A 137 11.65 5.01 -13.71
N TRP A 138 11.51 3.70 -13.72
CA TRP A 138 10.99 2.95 -12.58
C TRP A 138 12.09 2.67 -11.56
N THR A 139 12.42 3.69 -10.75
CA THR A 139 13.42 3.57 -9.70
C THR A 139 12.83 2.92 -8.45
N VAL A 140 13.47 1.84 -7.99
CA VAL A 140 13.05 1.05 -6.81
C VAL A 140 14.17 1.06 -5.77
N ALA A 141 13.87 1.51 -4.55
CA ALA A 141 14.72 1.25 -3.40
C ALA A 141 14.25 -0.04 -2.71
N VAL A 142 15.16 -1.00 -2.52
CA VAL A 142 14.90 -2.23 -1.77
C VAL A 142 15.72 -2.20 -0.48
N ALA A 143 15.05 -2.26 0.68
CA ALA A 143 15.68 -2.35 1.99
C ALA A 143 15.44 -3.74 2.58
N LEU A 144 16.51 -4.51 2.81
CA LEU A 144 16.42 -5.86 3.37
C LEU A 144 17.16 -5.94 4.70
N SER A 145 16.47 -6.35 5.76
CA SER A 145 17.08 -6.69 7.04
C SER A 145 16.63 -8.08 7.46
N THR A 146 17.57 -9.02 7.45
CA THR A 146 17.30 -10.46 7.54
C THR A 146 18.19 -11.10 8.60
N ALA A 147 18.17 -12.43 8.73
CA ALA A 147 19.23 -13.10 9.47
C ALA A 147 20.57 -12.96 8.73
N PRO A 148 21.72 -12.97 9.44
CA PRO A 148 23.02 -13.15 8.80
C PRO A 148 23.01 -14.39 7.91
N ASP A 149 23.61 -14.28 6.73
CA ASP A 149 23.78 -15.39 5.78
C ASP A 149 22.48 -16.04 5.29
N ALA A 150 21.35 -15.33 5.34
CA ALA A 150 20.07 -15.81 4.81
C ALA A 150 20.21 -16.22 3.32
N PRO A 151 20.14 -17.53 2.98
CA PRO A 151 20.56 -18.03 1.67
C PRO A 151 19.61 -17.62 0.55
N TRP A 152 18.39 -17.21 0.89
CA TRP A 152 17.36 -16.81 -0.05
C TRP A 152 17.59 -15.39 -0.61
N VAL A 153 18.33 -14.51 0.09
CA VAL A 153 18.41 -13.07 -0.22
C VAL A 153 18.93 -12.80 -1.64
N ALA A 154 20.07 -13.40 -1.99
CA ALA A 154 20.69 -13.17 -3.29
C ALA A 154 19.85 -13.74 -4.45
N GLY A 155 19.31 -14.94 -4.27
CA GLY A 155 18.45 -15.59 -5.25
C GLY A 155 17.15 -14.82 -5.48
N TYR A 156 16.46 -14.44 -4.39
CA TYR A 156 15.25 -13.64 -4.43
C TYR A 156 15.47 -12.31 -5.14
N LEU A 157 16.48 -11.53 -4.74
CA LEU A 157 16.72 -10.22 -5.36
C LEU A 157 17.12 -10.31 -6.82
N SER A 158 17.96 -11.28 -7.19
CA SER A 158 18.31 -11.49 -8.60
C SER A 158 17.07 -11.80 -9.43
N ALA A 159 16.21 -12.71 -8.95
CA ALA A 159 14.99 -13.10 -9.63
C ALA A 159 13.99 -11.93 -9.69
N PHE A 160 13.78 -11.23 -8.58
CA PHE A 160 12.88 -10.09 -8.49
C PHE A 160 13.28 -8.95 -9.43
N VAL A 161 14.57 -8.60 -9.49
CA VAL A 161 15.04 -7.56 -10.42
C VAL A 161 14.88 -8.00 -11.88
N ALA A 162 15.14 -9.27 -12.19
CA ALA A 162 14.89 -9.81 -13.52
C ALA A 162 13.39 -9.75 -13.88
N SER A 163 12.50 -10.14 -12.96
CA SER A 163 11.05 -10.04 -13.14
C SER A 163 10.58 -8.59 -13.29
N LEU A 164 11.09 -7.65 -12.49
CA LEU A 164 10.75 -6.23 -12.62
C LEU A 164 11.08 -5.70 -14.02
N ARG A 165 12.27 -6.01 -14.54
CA ARG A 165 12.69 -5.58 -15.88
C ARG A 165 11.88 -6.25 -16.99
N ALA A 166 11.42 -7.48 -16.77
CA ALA A 166 10.59 -8.20 -17.73
C ALA A 166 9.14 -7.69 -17.75
N CYS A 167 8.60 -7.27 -16.61
CA CYS A 167 7.20 -6.89 -16.47
C CYS A 167 6.96 -5.39 -16.64
N VAL A 168 7.83 -4.53 -16.11
CA VAL A 168 7.63 -3.08 -16.14
C VAL A 168 8.03 -2.53 -17.50
N ALA A 169 7.10 -1.86 -18.18
CA ALA A 169 7.40 -1.15 -19.42
C ALA A 169 8.36 0.02 -19.15
N GLY A 170 9.57 -0.04 -19.73
CA GLY A 170 10.56 1.03 -19.64
C GLY A 170 11.83 0.64 -18.88
N ARG A 171 12.59 1.64 -18.44
CA ARG A 171 13.85 1.43 -17.72
C ARG A 171 13.58 1.27 -16.23
N VAL A 172 14.13 0.21 -15.65
CA VAL A 172 14.09 -0.06 -14.20
C VAL A 172 15.48 0.18 -13.62
N ASP A 173 15.53 0.95 -12.54
CA ASP A 173 16.74 1.24 -11.77
C ASP A 173 16.55 0.79 -10.32
N VAL A 174 17.48 0.01 -9.78
CA VAL A 174 17.28 -0.66 -8.48
C VAL A 174 18.42 -0.31 -7.53
N HIS A 175 18.07 0.30 -6.40
CA HIS A 175 18.99 0.56 -5.29
C HIS A 175 18.74 -0.44 -4.17
N VAL A 176 19.75 -1.23 -3.82
CA VAL A 176 19.64 -2.24 -2.76
C VAL A 176 20.41 -1.79 -1.53
N PHE A 177 19.70 -1.70 -0.41
CA PHE A 177 20.20 -1.43 0.93
C PHE A 177 20.00 -2.68 1.77
N THR A 178 21.09 -3.33 2.15
CA THR A 178 21.05 -4.59 2.91
C THR A 178 22.20 -4.62 3.91
N GLU A 179 22.25 -5.65 4.73
CA GLU A 179 23.34 -5.89 5.67
C GLU A 179 24.58 -6.46 4.96
N ARG A 180 25.73 -6.45 5.63
CA ARG A 180 27.02 -6.93 5.09
C ARG A 180 26.95 -8.29 4.39
N GLY A 181 26.30 -9.29 5.00
CA GLY A 181 26.19 -10.62 4.40
C GLY A 181 25.38 -10.63 3.09
N GLY A 182 24.24 -9.92 3.08
CA GLY A 182 23.41 -9.76 1.89
C GLY A 182 24.13 -9.00 0.78
N GLU A 183 24.89 -7.96 1.13
CA GLU A 183 25.67 -7.16 0.18
C GLU A 183 26.75 -7.99 -0.51
N GLN A 184 27.52 -8.76 0.26
CA GLN A 184 28.57 -9.62 -0.27
C GLN A 184 28.01 -10.70 -1.21
N ALA A 185 26.91 -11.35 -0.81
CA ALA A 185 26.25 -12.37 -1.62
C ALA A 185 25.73 -11.79 -2.95
N LEU A 186 25.15 -10.59 -2.93
CA LEU A 186 24.68 -9.90 -4.13
C LEU A 186 25.83 -9.48 -5.04
N ARG A 187 26.91 -8.89 -4.51
CA ARG A 187 28.06 -8.51 -5.33
C ARG A 187 28.71 -9.70 -6.00
N ALA A 188 28.83 -10.83 -5.29
CA ALA A 188 29.34 -12.07 -5.86
C ALA A 188 28.48 -12.51 -7.06
N LEU A 189 27.16 -12.51 -6.91
CA LEU A 189 26.22 -12.85 -7.98
C LEU A 189 26.30 -11.87 -9.16
N LEU A 190 26.30 -10.56 -8.89
CA LEU A 190 26.33 -9.51 -9.93
C LEU A 190 27.66 -9.45 -10.70
N SER A 191 28.79 -9.84 -10.09
CA SER A 191 30.08 -9.88 -10.76
C SER A 191 30.13 -10.84 -11.95
N THR A 192 29.17 -11.77 -12.03
CA THR A 192 29.07 -12.75 -13.11
C THR A 192 28.13 -12.33 -14.25
N GLY A 193 27.34 -11.27 -14.08
CA GLY A 193 26.28 -10.86 -14.99
C GLY A 193 26.57 -9.57 -15.77
N ARG A 194 25.89 -9.36 -16.90
CA ARG A 194 25.90 -8.09 -17.66
C ARG A 194 25.03 -6.98 -17.03
N ASP A 195 24.41 -7.24 -15.88
CA ASP A 195 23.34 -6.42 -15.30
C ASP A 195 23.81 -5.33 -14.33
N GLY A 196 25.13 -5.15 -14.18
CA GLY A 196 25.74 -4.29 -13.16
C GLY A 196 25.39 -2.80 -13.24
N ASP A 197 24.99 -2.29 -14.41
CA ASP A 197 24.80 -0.85 -14.62
C ASP A 197 23.50 -0.28 -14.02
N LEU A 198 22.52 -1.12 -13.68
CA LEU A 198 21.20 -0.69 -13.19
C LEU A 198 20.83 -1.32 -11.83
N ILE A 199 21.80 -1.95 -11.15
CA ILE A 199 21.63 -2.48 -9.80
C ILE A 199 22.71 -1.88 -8.92
N HIS A 200 22.31 -0.94 -8.08
CA HIS A 200 23.18 -0.23 -7.17
C HIS A 200 23.11 -0.86 -5.79
N VAL A 201 24.05 -1.77 -5.49
CA VAL A 201 24.21 -2.33 -4.14
C VAL A 201 25.02 -1.37 -3.29
N HIS A 202 24.40 -0.80 -2.26
CA HIS A 202 25.01 0.19 -1.37
C HIS A 202 25.86 -0.47 -0.28
N ASP A 203 27.03 0.11 0.01
CA ASP A 203 27.94 -0.36 1.06
C ASP A 203 27.37 -0.09 2.47
N PRO A 204 27.14 -1.15 3.30
CA PRO A 204 26.61 -1.02 4.65
C PRO A 204 27.48 -0.18 5.59
N ASP A 205 28.81 -0.14 5.38
CA ASP A 205 29.70 0.73 6.16
C ASP A 205 29.40 2.23 5.94
N GLY A 206 28.77 2.56 4.81
CA GLY A 206 28.25 3.90 4.52
C GLY A 206 27.20 4.36 5.53
N ALA A 207 26.42 3.45 6.12
CA ALA A 207 25.36 3.77 7.08
C ALA A 207 25.88 4.52 8.32
N ARG A 208 27.11 4.19 8.75
CA ARG A 208 27.76 4.82 9.93
C ARG A 208 28.02 6.30 9.75
N ARG A 209 28.27 6.74 8.51
CA ARG A 209 28.43 8.18 8.19
C ARG A 209 27.15 8.93 8.47
N TYR A 210 26.00 8.32 8.18
CA TYR A 210 24.68 8.91 8.34
C TYR A 210 24.12 8.81 9.77
N ALA A 211 24.61 7.86 10.56
CA ALA A 211 24.28 7.75 11.98
C ALA A 211 24.86 8.93 12.81
N ARG A 212 26.06 9.42 12.43
CA ARG A 212 26.76 10.50 13.14
C ARG A 212 26.24 11.90 12.83
N SER A 213 25.65 12.09 11.65
CA SER A 213 25.19 13.41 11.17
C SER A 213 23.74 13.74 11.55
N GLY A 214 23.06 12.88 12.30
CA GLY A 214 21.72 13.17 12.80
C GLY A 214 21.75 14.27 13.87
N PRO A 215 20.70 15.12 13.97
CA PRO A 215 20.60 16.04 15.10
C PRO A 215 20.71 15.25 16.41
N PRO A 216 21.42 15.78 17.42
CA PRO A 216 21.53 15.12 18.71
C PRO A 216 20.13 14.76 19.20
N ARG A 217 19.97 13.52 19.68
CA ARG A 217 18.70 13.08 20.27
C ARG A 217 18.34 14.10 21.36
N PRO A 218 17.12 14.65 21.37
CA PRO A 218 16.69 15.44 22.52
C PRO A 218 16.73 14.53 23.75
N ASP A 219 17.46 14.93 24.78
CA ASP A 219 17.67 14.19 26.05
C ASP A 219 16.39 14.08 26.91
N GLY A 220 15.22 14.05 26.28
CA GLY A 220 13.94 13.96 26.97
C GLY A 220 13.63 12.52 27.42
N PRO A 221 13.01 12.31 28.59
CA PRO A 221 12.61 11.01 29.13
C PRO A 221 11.41 10.38 28.40
N GLY A 222 11.23 10.67 27.11
CA GLY A 222 10.23 10.03 26.26
C GLY A 222 10.62 8.58 25.95
N PRO A 223 9.65 7.70 25.68
CA PRO A 223 9.92 6.32 25.29
C PRO A 223 10.93 6.32 24.15
N ALA A 224 12.07 5.64 24.36
CA ALA A 224 13.22 5.68 23.48
C ALA A 224 12.75 5.59 22.02
N THR A 225 12.88 6.70 21.29
CA THR A 225 12.58 6.71 19.87
C THR A 225 13.56 5.75 19.24
N GLY A 226 13.16 4.48 19.04
CA GLY A 226 13.98 3.47 18.37
C GLY A 226 14.59 4.00 17.06
N PRO A 227 15.59 3.32 16.52
CA PRO A 227 16.30 3.80 15.33
C PRO A 227 15.36 3.89 14.12
N PRO A 228 15.63 4.81 13.19
CA PRO A 228 14.99 4.82 11.88
C PRO A 228 15.41 3.55 11.10
N LEU A 229 14.55 3.07 10.20
CA LEU A 229 14.83 1.96 9.25
C LEU A 229 15.89 2.41 8.24
N TRP A 230 17.13 2.57 8.69
CA TRP A 230 18.28 3.11 7.95
C TRP A 230 18.00 4.40 7.15
N GLY A 231 16.98 5.16 7.53
CA GLY A 231 16.38 6.14 6.63
C GLY A 231 17.32 7.25 6.16
N ASN A 232 18.29 7.65 7.00
CA ASN A 232 19.32 8.60 6.59
C ASN A 232 20.30 7.98 5.57
N TRP A 233 20.66 6.70 5.74
CA TRP A 233 21.53 5.99 4.82
C TRP A 233 20.83 5.76 3.47
N ILE A 234 19.56 5.33 3.49
CA ILE A 234 18.76 5.17 2.26
C ILE A 234 18.66 6.51 1.53
N ALA A 235 18.22 7.57 2.21
CA ALA A 235 18.08 8.88 1.58
C ALA A 235 19.41 9.44 1.05
N GLY A 236 20.52 9.23 1.77
CA GLY A 236 21.84 9.66 1.33
C GLY A 236 22.38 8.85 0.16
N GLY A 237 22.13 7.54 0.12
CA GLY A 237 22.55 6.66 -0.97
C GLY A 237 21.80 6.93 -2.29
N LEU A 238 20.61 7.51 -2.21
CA LEU A 238 19.84 7.92 -3.39
C LEU A 238 20.33 9.25 -4.01
N ASP A 239 21.32 9.91 -3.41
CA ASP A 239 21.96 11.14 -3.94
C ASP A 239 20.94 12.24 -4.32
N GLY A 240 19.96 12.45 -3.44
CA GLY A 240 18.91 13.45 -3.66
C GLY A 240 17.88 13.10 -4.73
N LYS A 241 17.88 11.89 -5.28
CA LYS A 241 16.84 11.40 -6.20
C LYS A 241 15.70 10.75 -5.44
N ALA A 242 14.47 11.02 -5.86
CA ALA A 242 13.31 10.28 -5.41
C ALA A 242 13.28 8.88 -6.03
N VAL A 243 12.65 7.94 -5.34
CA VAL A 243 12.30 6.64 -5.91
C VAL A 243 10.81 6.57 -6.19
N ARG A 244 10.41 5.78 -7.18
CA ARG A 244 8.99 5.49 -7.41
C ARG A 244 8.48 4.46 -6.43
N ALA A 245 9.30 3.45 -6.11
CA ALA A 245 8.90 2.43 -5.16
C ALA A 245 9.92 2.22 -4.03
N LEU A 246 9.40 1.97 -2.84
CA LEU A 246 10.17 1.47 -1.70
C LEU A 246 9.67 0.06 -1.35
N HIS A 247 10.54 -0.93 -1.47
CA HIS A 247 10.28 -2.30 -1.05
C HIS A 247 11.08 -2.60 0.21
N ILE A 248 10.42 -3.04 1.28
CA ILE A 248 11.08 -3.37 2.55
C ILE A 248 10.83 -4.85 2.85
N VAL A 249 11.89 -5.65 3.00
CA VAL A 249 11.82 -7.05 3.38
C VAL A 249 12.50 -7.26 4.72
N THR A 250 11.73 -7.66 5.73
CA THR A 250 12.26 -7.85 7.09
C THR A 250 11.29 -8.67 7.93
N ASP A 251 11.76 -9.17 9.09
CA ASP A 251 10.90 -9.95 9.99
C ASP A 251 9.85 -9.06 10.66
N GLY A 252 8.65 -9.61 10.83
CA GLY A 252 7.57 -9.00 11.58
C GLY A 252 7.48 -9.59 12.98
N THR A 253 7.09 -8.76 13.94
CA THR A 253 6.72 -9.23 15.28
C THR A 253 5.73 -8.27 15.91
N PHE A 254 5.35 -8.53 17.16
CA PHE A 254 4.44 -7.71 17.92
C PHE A 254 5.10 -7.18 19.18
N ASP A 255 4.90 -5.89 19.43
CA ASP A 255 5.15 -5.23 20.72
C ASP A 255 3.80 -5.10 21.43
N GLY A 256 3.47 -6.10 22.26
CA GLY A 256 2.11 -6.30 22.77
C GLY A 256 1.15 -6.63 21.62
N ILE A 257 0.17 -5.75 21.37
CA ILE A 257 -0.77 -5.87 20.24
C ILE A 257 -0.33 -5.08 18.99
N ARG A 258 0.80 -4.37 19.07
CA ARG A 258 1.23 -3.46 18.02
C ARG A 258 2.15 -4.20 17.04
N PRO A 259 1.81 -4.28 15.74
CA PRO A 259 2.74 -4.82 14.76
C PRO A 259 3.96 -3.91 14.64
N VAL A 260 5.15 -4.51 14.61
CA VAL A 260 6.44 -3.85 14.40
C VAL A 260 7.32 -4.67 13.46
N LEU A 261 8.18 -3.99 12.72
CA LEU A 261 9.24 -4.63 11.93
C LEU A 261 10.52 -4.74 12.77
N SER A 262 11.22 -5.86 12.65
CA SER A 262 12.44 -6.17 13.39
C SER A 262 13.67 -5.99 12.49
N VAL A 263 14.38 -4.88 12.67
CA VAL A 263 15.52 -4.50 11.82
C VAL A 263 16.82 -4.49 12.61
N ASN A 264 17.92 -4.79 11.93
CA ASN A 264 19.26 -4.57 12.49
C ASN A 264 19.54 -3.06 12.60
N PRO A 265 19.90 -2.54 13.79
CA PRO A 265 20.18 -1.12 13.97
C PRO A 265 21.46 -0.63 13.25
N ASP A 266 22.47 -1.49 13.05
CA ASP A 266 23.70 -1.18 12.31
C ASP A 266 23.92 -2.21 11.18
N PRO A 267 23.58 -1.87 9.92
CA PRO A 267 23.70 -2.82 8.80
C PRO A 267 25.15 -3.22 8.50
N ALA A 268 26.13 -2.47 9.01
CA ALA A 268 27.54 -2.81 8.88
C ALA A 268 27.96 -3.99 9.77
N THR A 269 27.20 -4.30 10.82
CA THR A 269 27.46 -5.41 11.74
C THR A 269 26.46 -6.53 11.55
N GLY A 270 26.91 -7.79 11.59
CA GLY A 270 26.00 -8.91 11.76
C GLY A 270 25.48 -8.90 13.20
N THR A 271 24.24 -8.49 13.43
CA THR A 271 23.63 -8.55 14.75
C THR A 271 22.83 -9.81 14.95
N ASP A 272 22.92 -10.37 16.16
CA ASP A 272 21.99 -11.40 16.62
C ASP A 272 20.56 -10.85 16.72
N ARG A 273 19.57 -11.73 16.52
CA ARG A 273 18.13 -11.42 16.59
C ARG A 273 17.75 -10.74 17.92
N SER A 274 18.44 -11.06 19.01
CA SER A 274 18.23 -10.46 20.35
C SER A 274 18.54 -8.96 20.44
N THR A 275 19.32 -8.43 19.50
CA THR A 275 19.78 -7.02 19.48
C THR A 275 19.08 -6.17 18.42
N ARG A 276 18.02 -6.70 17.81
CA ARG A 276 17.26 -6.00 16.79
C ARG A 276 16.45 -4.84 17.36
N ALA A 277 16.24 -3.85 16.51
CA ALA A 277 15.42 -2.71 16.78
C ALA A 277 14.03 -2.84 16.14
N PHE A 278 13.04 -2.21 16.77
CA PHE A 278 11.66 -2.23 16.29
C PHE A 278 11.28 -0.95 15.56
N VAL A 279 10.68 -1.12 14.38
CA VAL A 279 10.21 -0.04 13.51
C VAL A 279 8.70 -0.15 13.37
N THR A 280 8.02 0.96 13.62
CA THR A 280 6.56 1.06 13.61
C THR A 280 6.05 1.49 12.24
N ALA A 281 4.77 1.25 11.94
CA ALA A 281 4.12 1.66 10.70
C ALA A 281 4.35 3.15 10.34
N ASP A 282 4.25 4.07 11.31
CA ASP A 282 4.49 5.50 11.08
C ASP A 282 5.92 5.82 10.62
N ARG A 283 6.92 5.04 11.04
CA ARG A 283 8.30 5.25 10.62
C ARG A 283 8.54 4.75 9.21
N VAL A 284 7.96 3.60 8.87
CA VAL A 284 7.95 3.08 7.50
C VAL A 284 7.30 4.09 6.56
N ARG A 285 6.12 4.59 6.92
CA ARG A 285 5.42 5.62 6.14
C ARG A 285 6.26 6.89 5.97
N ARG A 286 6.83 7.42 7.07
CA ARG A 286 7.72 8.61 7.00
C ARG A 286 8.95 8.37 6.13
N LEU A 287 9.51 7.17 6.13
CA LEU A 287 10.62 6.83 5.24
C LEU A 287 10.16 6.85 3.79
N ALA A 288 9.05 6.19 3.45
CA ALA A 288 8.48 6.19 2.11
C ALA A 288 8.22 7.62 1.62
N ASP A 289 7.59 8.46 2.45
CA ASP A 289 7.34 9.87 2.15
C ASP A 289 8.66 10.63 1.93
N ARG A 290 9.67 10.42 2.80
CA ARG A 290 10.97 11.08 2.72
C ARG A 290 11.73 10.76 1.43
N VAL A 291 11.70 9.52 0.96
CA VAL A 291 12.36 9.12 -0.29
C VAL A 291 11.49 9.39 -1.52
N GLY A 292 10.31 9.98 -1.33
CA GLY A 292 9.39 10.32 -2.41
C GLY A 292 8.65 9.13 -3.02
N ALA A 293 8.65 7.97 -2.36
CA ALA A 293 8.06 6.75 -2.89
C ALA A 293 6.56 6.91 -3.12
N THR A 294 6.11 6.55 -4.33
CA THR A 294 4.71 6.54 -4.77
C THR A 294 4.07 5.18 -4.46
N VAL A 295 4.85 4.12 -4.60
CA VAL A 295 4.52 2.74 -4.22
C VAL A 295 5.31 2.33 -2.98
N LEU A 296 4.65 1.67 -2.04
CA LEU A 296 5.29 1.02 -0.91
C LEU A 296 4.94 -0.46 -0.91
N SER A 297 5.92 -1.34 -0.77
CA SER A 297 5.70 -2.78 -0.64
C SER A 297 6.43 -3.34 0.58
N LEU A 298 5.76 -4.19 1.35
CA LEU A 298 6.33 -4.90 2.50
C LEU A 298 6.41 -6.40 2.20
N GLY A 299 7.63 -6.93 2.27
CA GLY A 299 7.94 -8.33 2.04
C GLY A 299 8.11 -9.09 3.35
N SER A 300 7.44 -10.22 3.48
CA SER A 300 7.63 -11.19 4.55
C SER A 300 8.65 -12.25 4.11
N PRO A 301 9.83 -12.34 4.75
CA PRO A 301 10.85 -13.31 4.38
C PRO A 301 10.38 -14.75 4.66
N PRO A 302 10.97 -15.77 4.01
CA PRO A 302 10.53 -17.16 4.16
C PRO A 302 10.63 -17.71 5.58
N ASP A 303 11.54 -17.18 6.38
CA ASP A 303 11.81 -17.56 7.77
C ASP A 303 11.18 -16.61 8.80
N ASN A 304 10.24 -15.76 8.38
CA ASN A 304 9.56 -14.81 9.26
C ASN A 304 8.76 -15.54 10.35
N PRO A 305 9.02 -15.29 11.64
CA PRO A 305 8.27 -15.94 12.72
C PRO A 305 6.81 -15.48 12.82
N CYS A 306 6.46 -14.31 12.26
CA CYS A 306 5.13 -13.75 12.41
C CYS A 306 4.72 -12.93 11.18
N ASP A 307 4.16 -13.62 10.19
CA ASP A 307 3.69 -13.02 8.93
C ASP A 307 2.53 -12.03 9.14
N SER A 308 1.64 -12.35 10.06
CA SER A 308 0.47 -11.52 10.43
C SER A 308 0.87 -10.10 10.86
N ALA A 309 2.01 -9.92 11.52
CA ALA A 309 2.53 -8.61 11.91
C ALA A 309 2.81 -7.71 10.69
N ILE A 310 3.43 -8.25 9.65
CA ILE A 310 3.76 -7.49 8.44
C ILE A 310 2.48 -7.18 7.66
N ARG A 311 1.54 -8.13 7.59
CA ARG A 311 0.23 -7.92 6.97
C ARG A 311 -0.54 -6.80 7.66
N MET A 312 -0.59 -6.81 8.99
CA MET A 312 -1.22 -5.73 9.77
C MET A 312 -0.50 -4.40 9.60
N MET A 313 0.83 -4.41 9.46
CA MET A 313 1.58 -3.18 9.17
C MET A 313 1.23 -2.63 7.78
N ALA A 314 1.23 -3.47 6.75
CA ALA A 314 0.85 -3.09 5.39
C ALA A 314 -0.59 -2.58 5.35
N ASP A 315 -1.50 -3.23 6.08
CA ASP A 315 -2.90 -2.81 6.21
C ASP A 315 -3.03 -1.43 6.85
N HIS A 316 -2.36 -1.22 7.98
CA HIS A 316 -2.38 0.06 8.69
C HIS A 316 -1.81 1.22 7.85
N ILE A 317 -0.74 0.95 7.10
CA ILE A 317 -0.14 1.95 6.20
C ILE A 317 -1.03 2.18 5.00
N GLY A 318 -1.53 1.12 4.35
CA GLY A 318 -2.36 1.18 3.15
C GLY A 318 -3.67 1.94 3.34
N LEU A 319 -4.27 1.86 4.54
CA LEU A 319 -5.43 2.67 4.88
C LEU A 319 -5.10 4.17 4.96
N ARG A 320 -3.87 4.54 5.35
CA ARG A 320 -3.53 5.91 5.76
C ARG A 320 -2.65 6.69 4.79
N ARG A 321 -1.91 6.00 3.92
CA ARG A 321 -0.90 6.55 3.01
C ARG A 321 -1.43 6.67 1.58
N ALA A 322 -1.18 7.81 0.94
CA ALA A 322 -1.55 8.02 -0.46
C ALA A 322 -0.74 7.11 -1.40
N GLY A 323 -1.41 6.58 -2.43
CA GLY A 323 -0.84 5.65 -3.39
C GLY A 323 -0.88 4.17 -2.95
N PRO A 324 -0.45 3.25 -3.84
CA PRO A 324 -0.53 1.82 -3.60
C PRO A 324 0.37 1.37 -2.44
N THR A 325 -0.16 0.47 -1.62
CA THR A 325 0.60 -0.24 -0.59
C THR A 325 0.41 -1.74 -0.74
N PHE A 326 1.50 -2.45 -1.00
CA PHE A 326 1.52 -3.89 -1.21
C PHE A 326 2.06 -4.62 0.01
N TYR A 327 1.55 -5.82 0.21
CA TYR A 327 2.21 -6.87 0.99
C TYR A 327 2.59 -8.00 0.03
N SER A 328 3.74 -8.65 0.23
CA SER A 328 4.19 -9.82 -0.52
C SER A 328 4.83 -10.88 0.39
N SER A 329 4.50 -12.16 0.17
CA SER A 329 5.14 -13.30 0.84
C SER A 329 6.29 -13.85 -0.01
N VAL A 330 7.54 -13.71 0.45
CA VAL A 330 8.71 -14.25 -0.27
C VAL A 330 8.69 -15.78 -0.28
N ALA A 331 8.11 -16.43 0.73
CA ALA A 331 7.93 -17.88 0.74
C ALA A 331 7.05 -18.38 -0.43
N ARG A 332 6.00 -17.63 -0.76
CA ARG A 332 5.02 -17.98 -1.80
C ARG A 332 5.39 -17.43 -3.18
N ASP A 333 6.15 -16.33 -3.23
CA ASP A 333 6.69 -15.72 -4.45
C ASP A 333 8.22 -15.57 -4.37
N PRO A 334 8.97 -16.70 -4.37
CA PRO A 334 10.43 -16.69 -4.20
C PRO A 334 11.18 -16.03 -5.37
N ALA A 335 10.51 -15.83 -6.51
CA ALA A 335 11.06 -15.11 -7.66
C ALA A 335 10.64 -13.63 -7.69
N GLY A 336 9.71 -13.19 -6.82
CA GLY A 336 9.17 -11.84 -6.86
C GLY A 336 8.34 -11.54 -8.13
N TYR A 337 7.82 -12.57 -8.81
CA TYR A 337 7.10 -12.41 -10.07
C TYR A 337 5.76 -11.71 -9.88
N ALA A 338 4.99 -12.12 -8.86
CA ALA A 338 3.71 -11.50 -8.55
C ALA A 338 3.88 -10.05 -8.11
N LEU A 339 4.91 -9.78 -7.30
CA LEU A 339 5.24 -8.41 -6.92
C LEU A 339 5.67 -7.59 -8.15
N ALA A 340 6.51 -8.11 -9.03
CA ALA A 340 6.93 -7.42 -10.25
C ALA A 340 5.75 -7.11 -11.20
N GLN A 341 4.79 -8.03 -11.35
CA GLN A 341 3.54 -7.77 -12.06
C GLN A 341 2.72 -6.65 -11.40
N ALA A 342 2.72 -6.57 -10.07
CA ALA A 342 2.06 -5.50 -9.34
C ALA A 342 2.71 -4.14 -9.61
N HIS A 343 4.04 -4.08 -9.68
CA HIS A 343 4.76 -2.87 -10.11
C HIS A 343 4.43 -2.50 -11.56
N ALA A 344 4.40 -3.47 -12.46
CA ALA A 344 4.01 -3.25 -13.86
C ALA A 344 2.58 -2.72 -13.98
N PHE A 345 1.66 -3.23 -13.16
CA PHE A 345 0.28 -2.76 -13.08
C PHE A 345 0.19 -1.28 -12.70
N ILE A 346 1.00 -0.82 -11.73
CA ILE A 346 1.02 0.60 -11.33
C ILE A 346 1.77 1.47 -12.33
N ALA A 347 2.85 0.96 -12.93
CA ALA A 347 3.66 1.69 -13.88
C ALA A 347 2.98 1.86 -15.26
N GLY A 348 2.13 0.90 -15.63
CA GLY A 348 1.44 0.86 -16.91
C GLY A 348 0.29 1.86 -17.00
N GLU A 349 -0.15 2.12 -18.23
CA GLU A 349 -1.37 2.89 -18.45
C GLU A 349 -2.58 2.14 -17.87
N PRO A 350 -3.52 2.81 -17.18
CA PRO A 350 -4.68 2.16 -16.58
C PRO A 350 -5.45 1.27 -17.57
N GLY A 351 -5.60 -0.01 -17.22
CA GLY A 351 -6.30 -1.01 -18.04
C GLY A 351 -5.41 -1.80 -19.01
N THR A 352 -4.13 -1.46 -19.17
CA THR A 352 -3.22 -2.21 -20.06
C THR A 352 -2.62 -3.46 -19.42
N VAL A 353 -2.44 -3.43 -18.11
CA VAL A 353 -1.92 -4.54 -17.31
C VAL A 353 -3.05 -5.00 -16.36
N PRO A 354 -3.33 -6.29 -16.23
CA PRO A 354 -4.34 -6.78 -15.30
C PRO A 354 -3.84 -6.69 -13.84
N ILE A 355 -4.78 -6.57 -12.90
CA ILE A 355 -4.46 -6.67 -11.47
C ILE A 355 -3.94 -8.09 -11.19
N PRO A 356 -2.80 -8.26 -10.51
CA PRO A 356 -2.27 -9.58 -10.15
C PRO A 356 -3.28 -10.41 -9.35
N ARG A 357 -3.31 -11.72 -9.62
CA ARG A 357 -4.21 -12.70 -9.00
C ARG A 357 -3.45 -13.75 -8.20
N ASP A 358 -2.38 -13.34 -7.53
CA ASP A 358 -1.49 -14.25 -6.84
C ASP A 358 -1.77 -14.28 -5.32
N PRO A 359 -1.91 -15.48 -4.69
CA PRO A 359 -2.17 -15.62 -3.26
C PRO A 359 -0.98 -15.25 -2.36
N SER A 360 0.16 -14.85 -2.93
CA SER A 360 1.29 -14.28 -2.20
C SER A 360 1.16 -12.78 -1.92
N LEU A 361 0.20 -12.09 -2.55
CA LEU A 361 0.13 -10.63 -2.60
C LEU A 361 -1.26 -10.10 -2.20
N PHE A 362 -1.29 -9.02 -1.41
CA PHE A 362 -2.46 -8.14 -1.39
C PHE A 362 -2.04 -6.69 -1.56
N VAL A 363 -2.98 -5.86 -1.99
CA VAL A 363 -2.76 -4.44 -2.23
C VAL A 363 -3.89 -3.59 -1.66
N HIS A 364 -3.53 -2.49 -0.98
CA HIS A 364 -4.41 -1.33 -0.83
C HIS A 364 -4.25 -0.44 -2.06
N LEU A 365 -5.31 -0.30 -2.84
CA LEU A 365 -5.27 0.40 -4.13
C LEU A 365 -6.39 1.44 -4.21
N GLN A 366 -6.08 2.64 -4.66
CA GLN A 366 -7.09 3.65 -4.95
C GLN A 366 -7.90 3.23 -6.19
N PRO A 367 -9.25 3.24 -6.16
CA PRO A 367 -10.07 2.83 -7.31
C PRO A 367 -9.76 3.59 -8.60
N GLU A 368 -9.22 4.80 -8.52
CA GLU A 368 -8.74 5.59 -9.65
C GLU A 368 -7.74 4.82 -10.52
N PHE A 369 -6.91 3.93 -9.96
CA PHE A 369 -5.96 3.10 -10.72
C PHE A 369 -6.63 2.06 -11.61
N VAL A 370 -7.85 1.64 -11.27
CA VAL A 370 -8.63 0.67 -12.05
C VAL A 370 -9.83 1.32 -12.72
N GLY A 371 -9.97 2.63 -12.61
CA GLY A 371 -11.18 3.34 -13.00
C GLY A 371 -11.51 3.25 -14.49
N ALA A 372 -10.53 2.95 -15.35
CA ALA A 372 -10.79 2.64 -16.76
C ALA A 372 -11.48 1.28 -16.94
N ALA A 373 -11.10 0.27 -16.15
CA ALA A 373 -11.70 -1.08 -16.16
C ALA A 373 -13.05 -1.14 -15.42
N LEU A 374 -13.32 -0.19 -14.53
CA LEU A 374 -14.60 -0.10 -13.78
C LEU A 374 -15.68 0.70 -14.52
N ARG A 375 -15.37 1.31 -15.67
CA ARG A 375 -16.34 2.10 -16.47
C ARG A 375 -17.20 1.26 -17.40
N ASP A 376 -16.98 -0.04 -17.44
CA ASP A 376 -17.83 -0.97 -18.18
C ASP A 376 -19.17 -1.10 -17.46
N ALA A 377 -20.28 -1.01 -18.20
CA ALA A 377 -21.61 -1.07 -17.62
C ALA A 377 -21.81 -2.41 -16.88
N TRP A 378 -22.27 -2.34 -15.64
CA TRP A 378 -22.64 -3.51 -14.86
C TRP A 378 -23.76 -4.27 -15.58
N PRO A 379 -23.73 -5.61 -15.61
CA PRO A 379 -24.70 -6.39 -16.37
C PRO A 379 -26.11 -6.10 -15.88
N ASP A 380 -27.01 -5.81 -16.82
CA ASP A 380 -28.44 -5.79 -16.55
C ASP A 380 -28.88 -7.23 -16.23
N PRO A 381 -29.32 -7.53 -14.99
CA PRO A 381 -29.78 -8.86 -14.62
C PRO A 381 -30.99 -9.31 -15.45
N GLU A 382 -31.70 -8.38 -16.11
CA GLU A 382 -32.84 -8.68 -16.98
C GLU A 382 -32.45 -8.92 -18.45
N ALA A 383 -31.18 -8.70 -18.83
CA ALA A 383 -30.70 -8.88 -20.22
C ALA A 383 -29.37 -9.67 -20.31
N PRO A 384 -29.35 -10.96 -19.92
CA PRO A 384 -28.17 -11.81 -20.08
C PRO A 384 -27.84 -12.01 -21.58
N GLY A 385 -26.69 -11.50 -22.05
CA GLY A 385 -26.14 -11.82 -23.36
C GLY A 385 -25.54 -10.69 -24.21
N MET A 386 -25.52 -9.43 -23.75
CA MET A 386 -24.84 -8.35 -24.49
C MET A 386 -23.34 -8.26 -24.12
N SER A 387 -22.50 -8.27 -25.16
CA SER A 387 -21.04 -8.16 -25.06
C SER A 387 -20.61 -6.78 -24.51
N TRP A 388 -19.79 -6.83 -23.47
CA TRP A 388 -19.24 -5.74 -22.65
C TRP A 388 -18.41 -4.67 -23.39
N LEU A 389 -17.97 -4.91 -24.64
CA LEU A 389 -16.95 -4.10 -25.31
C LEU A 389 -17.41 -2.77 -25.96
N SER A 390 -18.59 -2.22 -25.65
CA SER A 390 -19.08 -1.00 -26.34
C SER A 390 -19.76 0.07 -25.48
N GLY A 391 -19.89 -0.11 -24.17
CA GLY A 391 -20.64 0.83 -23.31
C GLY A 391 -19.80 1.45 -22.19
N ARG A 392 -19.36 2.70 -22.35
CA ARG A 392 -18.82 3.51 -21.24
C ARG A 392 -19.98 4.01 -20.37
N ALA A 393 -20.08 3.58 -19.12
CA ALA A 393 -20.98 4.19 -18.14
C ALA A 393 -20.42 5.55 -17.69
N PRO A 394 -21.23 6.62 -17.66
CA PRO A 394 -20.81 7.89 -17.07
C PRO A 394 -20.65 7.72 -15.55
N ILE A 395 -19.52 8.18 -15.00
CA ILE A 395 -19.36 8.32 -13.54
C ILE A 395 -20.37 9.38 -13.11
N ALA A 396 -21.34 9.03 -12.27
CA ALA A 396 -22.21 10.01 -11.65
C ALA A 396 -21.34 11.00 -10.87
N ASP A 397 -21.44 12.30 -11.19
CA ASP A 397 -20.83 13.37 -10.41
C ASP A 397 -21.47 13.33 -9.01
N SER A 398 -20.83 12.58 -8.11
CA SER A 398 -21.19 12.50 -6.71
C SER A 398 -21.02 13.88 -6.10
N ARG A 399 -22.12 14.64 -6.04
CA ARG A 399 -22.20 16.02 -5.55
C ARG A 399 -21.64 16.20 -4.13
N SER A 400 -21.55 15.13 -3.33
CA SER A 400 -21.24 15.23 -1.90
C SER A 400 -19.77 15.46 -1.56
N SER A 401 -18.81 15.15 -2.45
CA SER A 401 -17.38 15.32 -2.13
C SER A 401 -16.80 16.63 -2.67
N THR A 402 -17.28 17.06 -3.83
CA THR A 402 -16.72 18.20 -4.58
C THR A 402 -17.21 19.54 -4.02
N GLU A 403 -18.34 19.57 -3.32
CA GLU A 403 -18.89 20.80 -2.73
C GLU A 403 -18.18 21.20 -1.41
N VAL A 404 -17.61 20.25 -0.67
CA VAL A 404 -17.07 20.53 0.68
C VAL A 404 -15.66 21.13 0.61
N LEU A 405 -14.83 20.72 -0.35
CA LEU A 405 -13.46 21.22 -0.53
C LEU A 405 -13.00 21.20 -2.02
N PRO A 406 -13.70 21.88 -2.95
CA PRO A 406 -13.35 21.87 -4.37
C PRO A 406 -11.91 22.35 -4.64
N HIS A 407 -11.44 23.32 -3.85
CA HIS A 407 -10.07 23.82 -3.94
C HIS A 407 -9.02 22.82 -3.45
N ALA A 408 -9.28 22.06 -2.37
CA ALA A 408 -8.25 21.18 -1.79
C ALA A 408 -7.93 19.98 -2.71
N LEU A 409 -8.94 19.43 -3.39
CA LEU A 409 -8.74 18.32 -4.32
C LEU A 409 -8.08 18.77 -5.62
N GLY A 410 -8.43 19.96 -6.14
CA GLY A 410 -7.75 20.55 -7.29
C GLY A 410 -6.29 20.89 -7.02
N MET A 411 -5.95 21.29 -5.78
CA MET A 411 -4.57 21.60 -5.37
C MET A 411 -3.70 20.36 -5.10
N ALA A 412 -4.30 19.20 -4.84
CA ALA A 412 -3.56 17.95 -4.72
C ALA A 412 -3.10 17.40 -6.07
N GLY A 413 -3.78 17.79 -7.16
CA GLY A 413 -3.40 17.48 -8.53
C GLY A 413 -2.07 18.16 -8.84
N GLY A 414 -0.97 17.44 -8.65
CA GLY A 414 0.38 17.93 -8.93
C GLY A 414 0.66 18.07 -10.43
N ASP A 415 -0.31 18.55 -11.22
CA ASP A 415 -0.29 18.51 -12.68
C ASP A 415 0.93 19.22 -13.26
N GLU A 416 1.35 20.34 -12.67
CA GLU A 416 2.57 21.05 -13.07
C GLU A 416 3.84 20.21 -12.80
N ILE A 417 3.94 19.58 -11.62
CA ILE A 417 5.07 18.70 -11.27
C ILE A 417 5.07 17.48 -12.18
N THR A 418 3.92 16.84 -12.36
CA THR A 418 3.75 15.69 -13.25
C THR A 418 4.15 16.06 -14.68
N ALA A 419 3.66 17.18 -15.21
CA ALA A 419 3.98 17.64 -16.55
C ALA A 419 5.47 17.98 -16.71
N ARG A 420 6.07 18.69 -15.74
CA ARG A 420 7.48 19.07 -15.78
C ARG A 420 8.41 17.86 -15.76
N TYR A 421 8.09 16.87 -14.93
CA TYR A 421 8.93 15.69 -14.75
C TYR A 421 8.50 14.47 -15.57
N ALA A 422 7.45 14.56 -16.41
CA ALA A 422 6.95 13.44 -17.22
C ALA A 422 8.06 12.79 -18.08
N ASN A 423 9.00 13.60 -18.57
CA ASN A 423 10.10 13.16 -19.43
C ASN A 423 11.45 13.03 -18.69
N ALA A 424 11.50 13.38 -17.41
CA ALA A 424 12.73 13.34 -16.62
C ALA A 424 13.05 11.89 -16.19
N ASP A 425 14.32 11.50 -16.21
CA ASP A 425 14.72 10.18 -15.69
C ASP A 425 14.40 10.03 -14.21
N SER A 426 14.57 11.09 -13.43
CA SER A 426 14.30 11.08 -11.99
C SER A 426 13.78 12.43 -11.54
N VAL A 427 13.21 12.43 -10.34
CA VAL A 427 12.63 13.61 -9.70
C VAL A 427 13.45 13.90 -8.46
N PRO A 428 13.78 15.17 -8.14
CA PRO A 428 14.46 15.47 -6.90
C PRO A 428 13.66 14.99 -5.68
N MET A 429 14.34 14.36 -4.72
CA MET A 429 13.75 13.80 -3.51
C MET A 429 12.98 14.86 -2.71
N TRP A 430 13.47 16.10 -2.65
CA TRP A 430 12.79 17.18 -1.95
C TRP A 430 11.45 17.56 -2.62
N VAL A 431 11.36 17.48 -3.96
CA VAL A 431 10.11 17.72 -4.69
C VAL A 431 9.12 16.62 -4.36
N ALA A 432 9.51 15.36 -4.57
CA ALA A 432 8.64 14.22 -4.34
C ALA A 432 8.18 14.14 -2.88
N SER A 433 9.08 14.32 -1.91
CA SER A 433 8.71 14.31 -0.48
C SER A 433 7.79 15.47 -0.08
N SER A 434 7.97 16.66 -0.63
CA SER A 434 7.07 17.80 -0.39
C SER A 434 5.67 17.52 -0.96
N THR A 435 5.60 16.95 -2.17
CA THR A 435 4.33 16.54 -2.76
C THR A 435 3.65 15.46 -1.93
N ARG A 436 4.39 14.46 -1.44
CA ARG A 436 3.85 13.41 -0.54
C ARG A 436 3.32 13.98 0.77
N TYR A 437 4.02 14.97 1.32
CA TYR A 437 3.55 15.68 2.51
C TYR A 437 2.22 16.38 2.24
N ILE A 438 2.12 17.15 1.16
CA ILE A 438 0.90 17.86 0.73
C ILE A 438 -0.26 16.86 0.53
N GLU A 439 -0.03 15.78 -0.23
CA GLU A 439 -1.01 14.72 -0.47
C GLU A 439 -1.54 14.14 0.85
N ASN A 440 -0.65 13.85 1.81
CA ASN A 440 -0.99 13.32 3.12
C ASN A 440 -1.77 14.33 4.00
N GLN A 441 -1.50 15.63 3.87
CA GLN A 441 -2.26 16.67 4.58
C GLN A 441 -3.67 16.83 4.00
N VAL A 442 -3.80 16.88 2.66
CA VAL A 442 -5.10 16.93 1.97
C VAL A 442 -5.93 15.70 2.33
N ALA A 443 -5.31 14.53 2.25
CA ALA A 443 -5.85 13.27 2.74
C ALA A 443 -6.42 13.36 4.17
N SER A 444 -5.61 13.87 5.09
CA SER A 444 -6.03 14.02 6.49
C SER A 444 -7.21 14.98 6.61
N LEU A 445 -7.16 16.10 5.90
CA LEU A 445 -8.22 17.10 5.85
C LEU A 445 -9.54 16.52 5.32
N VAL A 446 -9.49 15.75 4.22
CA VAL A 446 -10.67 15.09 3.63
C VAL A 446 -11.28 14.07 4.60
N ARG A 447 -10.45 13.33 5.35
CA ARG A 447 -10.94 12.37 6.36
C ARG A 447 -11.60 13.05 7.55
N THR A 448 -11.09 14.20 7.96
CA THR A 448 -11.62 14.93 9.12
C THR A 448 -12.71 15.91 8.76
N ALA A 449 -12.83 16.35 7.50
CA ALA A 449 -13.87 17.24 7.05
C ALA A 449 -15.24 16.66 7.42
N GLY A 450 -15.99 17.38 8.25
CA GLY A 450 -17.33 16.95 8.60
C GLY A 450 -18.34 17.37 7.53
N VAL A 451 -19.58 16.89 7.67
CA VAL A 451 -20.67 17.27 6.78
C VAL A 451 -20.95 18.78 6.94
N PRO A 452 -21.03 19.57 5.86
CA PRO A 452 -21.41 20.98 5.93
C PRO A 452 -22.73 21.15 6.68
N GLY A 453 -22.80 22.13 7.58
CA GLY A 453 -23.98 22.40 8.41
C GLY A 453 -24.09 21.58 9.69
N GLU A 454 -23.44 20.42 9.78
CA GLU A 454 -23.36 19.61 11.01
C GLU A 454 -22.05 19.85 11.78
N THR A 455 -21.03 20.35 11.09
CA THR A 455 -19.70 20.56 11.64
C THR A 455 -19.63 21.88 12.40
N PRO A 456 -19.10 21.93 13.65
CA PRO A 456 -18.95 23.18 14.40
C PRO A 456 -18.16 24.23 13.61
N ALA A 457 -18.58 25.50 13.65
CA ALA A 457 -17.96 26.61 12.91
C ALA A 457 -16.44 26.73 13.17
N ALA A 458 -15.99 26.47 14.40
CA ALA A 458 -14.57 26.48 14.74
C ALA A 458 -13.75 25.44 13.97
N LYS A 459 -14.31 24.24 13.76
CA LYS A 459 -13.66 23.19 12.96
C LYS A 459 -13.68 23.54 11.48
N GLN A 460 -14.76 24.13 10.97
CA GLN A 460 -14.80 24.62 9.58
C GLN A 460 -13.73 25.69 9.33
N ALA A 461 -13.56 26.64 10.25
CA ALA A 461 -12.52 27.66 10.16
C ALA A 461 -11.11 27.06 10.22
N TYR A 462 -10.90 26.05 11.08
CA TYR A 462 -9.65 25.29 11.13
C TYR A 462 -9.37 24.56 9.80
N ASP A 463 -10.35 23.84 9.27
CA ASP A 463 -10.23 23.09 8.01
C ASP A 463 -9.91 24.03 6.83
N LEU A 464 -10.53 25.21 6.80
CA LEU A 464 -10.22 26.27 5.82
C LEU A 464 -8.79 26.79 5.97
N GLY A 465 -8.33 27.09 7.19
CA GLY A 465 -6.97 27.56 7.46
C GLY A 465 -5.91 26.53 7.07
N VAL A 466 -6.14 25.25 7.36
CA VAL A 466 -5.28 24.15 6.90
C VAL A 466 -5.27 24.07 5.36
N GLY A 467 -6.43 24.17 4.72
CA GLY A 467 -6.53 24.20 3.26
C GLY A 467 -5.73 25.33 2.62
N GLN A 468 -5.78 26.55 3.18
CA GLN A 468 -4.99 27.69 2.71
C GLN A 468 -3.48 27.46 2.92
N ALA A 469 -3.06 26.97 4.09
CA ALA A 469 -1.65 26.71 4.34
C ALA A 469 -1.07 25.65 3.38
N ILE A 470 -1.86 24.63 3.02
CA ILE A 470 -1.48 23.64 2.01
C ILE A 470 -1.31 24.30 0.63
N ALA A 471 -2.21 25.22 0.26
CA ALA A 471 -2.12 25.97 -1.00
C ALA A 471 -0.83 26.79 -1.09
N GLU A 472 -0.47 27.48 -0.01
CA GLU A 472 0.74 28.31 0.07
C GLU A 472 2.01 27.46 0.00
N LEU A 473 2.04 26.32 0.72
CA LEU A 473 3.14 25.36 0.62
C LEU A 473 3.30 24.83 -0.80
N ARG A 474 2.19 24.55 -1.49
CA ARG A 474 2.19 24.09 -2.87
C ARG A 474 2.79 25.14 -3.80
N ALA A 475 2.34 26.39 -3.70
CA ALA A 475 2.85 27.49 -4.49
C ALA A 475 4.36 27.71 -4.28
N LEU A 476 4.84 27.57 -3.04
CA LEU A 476 6.27 27.66 -2.72
C LEU A 476 7.09 26.53 -3.35
N VAL A 477 6.56 25.30 -3.38
CA VAL A 477 7.20 24.18 -4.07
C VAL A 477 7.27 24.44 -5.57
N ASP A 478 6.15 24.86 -6.18
CA ASP A 478 6.09 25.13 -7.63
C ASP A 478 6.97 26.33 -8.02
N GLU A 479 7.10 27.36 -7.19
CA GLU A 479 8.08 28.46 -7.35
C GLU A 479 9.52 27.95 -7.29
N ARG A 480 9.87 27.18 -6.26
CA ARG A 480 11.24 26.65 -6.12
C ARG A 480 11.64 25.72 -7.26
N ILE A 481 10.69 24.94 -7.78
CA ILE A 481 10.88 24.10 -8.95
C ILE A 481 11.19 24.96 -10.18
N ARG A 482 10.58 26.15 -10.34
CA ARG A 482 10.86 27.06 -11.46
C ARG A 482 12.26 27.68 -11.41
N GLU A 483 12.84 27.84 -10.22
CA GLU A 483 14.19 28.38 -10.04
C GLU A 483 15.32 27.39 -10.35
N THR A 484 15.04 26.09 -10.28
CA THR A 484 15.99 24.99 -10.56
C THR A 484 15.85 24.46 -11.98
#